data_AF-A0A3N5DHV7-F1
#
_entry.id   AF-A0A3N5DHV7-F1
#
_cell.length_a   1.000
_cell.length_b   1.000
_cell.length_c   1.000
_cell.angle_alpha   90.00
_cell.angle_beta   90.00
_cell.angle_gamma   90.00
#
_symmetry.space_group_name_H-M   'P 1'
#
loop_
_entity.id
_entity.type
_entity.pdbx_description
1 polymer ?
#
loop_
_entity_poly.entity_id
_entity_poly.type
_entity_poly.pdbx_seq_one_letter_code
_entity_poly.pdbx_strand_id
1 'polypeptide(L)'
;MKNYILKISFTLVFLTFWLHNTKGQTLNNYFVKESISLITDRTLYIAGEQIQFATYQFINNYSKSNTIFGISSVNTNKKLSNAISNIIYVEIITARGEKIAQGKYQSENSFCTGIIEIPKNILTGIYYIRAYTKSMRNNGPSSYCYYAIKIVNPFKLEILTYKDLNIISKDSTTLNDTLNDQEIVTLSLNKNEYSAREIVTVLINEMKSAENLIELLTLSVVPEFSMLNLPENQPIIDSSQQNQYYYPESNGISITGQLVDSKSGKTLPNSIINLSILGDCKDFMATRTDTTGSFHFKMPNFNGVRDIFICSELMVDSKSTILIDNDFCQENVKIPTPCFQLTEMERKAAFNLVQNTQIASHYNKKNYTDSSININKSFYNEPINKIVFDSYIQLPTMEDYINELIPILKIKKSQGGTYFRIFSTESEMEIYKPLVLLDLVAIDNPEKILLLPPNSISHIEIVNAPYIKGDNTYGGIISIFSKKGDFAGINLPSSGIFLDFNFLSNCTNNTLPQTLAKNQPDIRNTLYWIPKINFNSNNSKEISFTTSDTPGKYIIVLKGITNKGKIITFKKSFTVTSFR
;
A
#
# COMPACT_ATOMS: atom_id res chain seq x y z
N MET A 1 -52.38 46.40 -15.72
CA MET A 1 -50.96 46.22 -15.36
C MET A 1 -50.68 46.23 -13.85
N LYS A 2 -51.40 46.98 -13.00
CA LYS A 2 -51.17 47.00 -11.54
C LYS A 2 -51.39 45.66 -10.79
N ASN A 3 -52.31 44.80 -11.26
CA ASN A 3 -52.61 43.54 -10.56
C ASN A 3 -51.66 42.37 -10.87
N TYR A 4 -50.80 42.49 -11.90
CA TYR A 4 -49.81 41.45 -12.23
C TYR A 4 -48.50 41.64 -11.47
N ILE A 5 -48.11 42.90 -11.22
CA ILE A 5 -46.88 43.23 -10.45
C ILE A 5 -47.03 42.84 -8.97
N LEU A 6 -48.25 42.97 -8.41
CA LEU A 6 -48.50 42.58 -7.02
C LEU A 6 -48.42 41.05 -6.79
N LYS A 7 -48.82 40.24 -7.79
CA LYS A 7 -48.74 38.78 -7.72
C LYS A 7 -47.31 38.26 -7.84
N ILE A 8 -46.45 38.92 -8.62
CA ILE A 8 -45.03 38.53 -8.76
C ILE A 8 -44.22 38.93 -7.51
N SER A 9 -44.57 40.05 -6.86
CA SER A 9 -43.93 40.44 -5.61
C SER A 9 -44.28 39.51 -4.44
N PHE A 10 -45.50 38.95 -4.40
CA PHE A 10 -45.91 38.04 -3.33
C PHE A 10 -45.32 36.63 -3.48
N THR A 11 -45.10 36.15 -4.71
CA THR A 11 -44.42 34.86 -4.95
C THR A 11 -42.92 34.92 -4.68
N LEU A 12 -42.24 36.05 -4.89
CA LEU A 12 -40.81 36.19 -4.55
C LEU A 12 -40.55 36.27 -3.03
N VAL A 13 -41.48 36.85 -2.27
CA VAL A 13 -41.35 36.94 -0.80
C VAL A 13 -41.72 35.60 -0.12
N PHE A 14 -42.61 34.81 -0.71
CA PHE A 14 -42.88 33.44 -0.22
C PHE A 14 -41.78 32.43 -0.59
N LEU A 15 -41.03 32.65 -1.67
CA LEU A 15 -39.87 31.80 -2.00
C LEU A 15 -38.66 32.09 -1.10
N THR A 16 -38.55 33.31 -0.55
CA THR A 16 -37.47 33.68 0.37
C THR A 16 -37.76 33.31 1.83
N PHE A 17 -39.03 33.09 2.20
CA PHE A 17 -39.42 32.60 3.54
C PHE A 17 -39.40 31.06 3.69
N TRP A 18 -39.24 30.31 2.59
CA TRP A 18 -39.00 28.85 2.59
C TRP A 18 -37.51 28.48 2.52
N LEU A 19 -36.62 29.37 2.98
CA LEU A 19 -35.20 29.12 3.19
C LEU A 19 -34.85 28.92 4.68
N HIS A 20 -35.83 28.62 5.53
CA HIS A 20 -35.56 28.19 6.90
C HIS A 20 -35.33 26.67 6.97
N ASN A 21 -34.06 26.32 7.13
CA ASN A 21 -33.57 25.05 7.67
C ASN A 21 -33.95 23.78 6.90
N THR A 22 -33.68 23.73 5.60
CA THR A 22 -33.14 22.47 5.08
C THR A 22 -31.73 22.34 5.65
N LYS A 23 -31.61 21.76 6.85
CA LYS A 23 -30.36 21.09 7.19
C LYS A 23 -30.20 20.05 6.07
N GLY A 24 -29.30 20.31 5.11
CA GLY A 24 -28.83 19.28 4.20
C GLY A 24 -28.46 18.05 5.03
N GLN A 25 -28.45 16.85 4.43
CA GLN A 25 -28.02 15.65 5.14
C GLN A 25 -26.68 15.96 5.81
N THR A 26 -26.72 16.18 7.12
CA THR A 26 -25.52 16.32 7.91
C THR A 26 -25.05 14.89 8.01
N LEU A 27 -24.02 14.57 7.22
CA LEU A 27 -23.24 13.37 7.49
C LEU A 27 -22.66 13.60 8.90
N ASN A 28 -23.37 13.10 9.91
CA ASN A 28 -22.71 12.72 11.14
C ASN A 28 -21.70 11.67 10.69
N ASN A 29 -20.45 12.09 10.55
CA ASN A 29 -19.34 11.26 10.18
C ASN A 29 -19.07 10.25 11.31
N TYR A 30 -19.94 9.25 11.42
CA TYR A 30 -19.70 8.07 12.23
C TYR A 30 -18.65 7.25 11.49
N PHE A 31 -17.39 7.53 11.79
CA PHE A 31 -16.30 6.76 11.24
C PHE A 31 -16.33 5.36 11.83
N VAL A 32 -16.34 4.38 10.94
CA VAL A 32 -16.10 2.99 11.30
C VAL A 32 -14.67 2.92 11.84
N LYS A 33 -14.53 2.62 13.13
CA LYS A 33 -13.22 2.55 13.76
C LYS A 33 -12.55 1.23 13.39
N GLU A 34 -11.60 1.29 12.48
CA GLU A 34 -10.75 0.16 12.14
C GLU A 34 -9.68 -0.03 13.22
N SER A 35 -9.25 -1.27 13.42
CA SER A 35 -8.08 -1.61 14.24
C SER A 35 -7.37 -2.81 13.62
N ILE A 36 -6.06 -2.92 13.86
CA ILE A 36 -5.22 -3.98 13.31
C ILE A 36 -4.51 -4.69 14.45
N SER A 37 -4.39 -6.01 14.34
CA SER A 37 -3.48 -6.82 15.15
C SER A 37 -2.43 -7.43 14.24
N LEU A 38 -1.18 -7.43 14.68
CA LEU A 38 -0.02 -7.87 13.90
C LEU A 38 0.76 -8.95 14.67
N ILE A 39 1.20 -9.98 13.94
CA ILE A 39 2.07 -11.04 14.43
C ILE A 39 3.24 -11.19 13.47
N THR A 40 4.44 -11.34 14.00
CA THR A 40 5.65 -11.66 13.24
C THR A 40 6.13 -13.10 13.48
N ASP A 41 7.03 -13.57 12.63
CA ASP A 41 7.70 -14.86 12.77
C ASP A 41 8.59 -14.97 14.03
N ARG A 42 9.22 -13.88 14.45
CA ARG A 42 10.04 -13.79 15.67
C ARG A 42 10.10 -12.37 16.22
N THR A 43 10.91 -12.13 17.23
CA THR A 43 11.05 -10.81 17.87
C THR A 43 12.49 -10.32 17.96
N LEU A 44 13.47 -11.20 17.70
CA LEU A 44 14.89 -10.88 17.63
C LEU A 44 15.40 -11.11 16.20
N TYR A 45 15.91 -10.04 15.60
CA TYR A 45 16.39 -10.01 14.22
C TYR A 45 17.80 -9.46 14.12
N ILE A 46 18.45 -9.76 13.00
CA ILE A 46 19.75 -9.25 12.60
C ILE A 46 19.54 -8.22 11.48
N ALA A 47 20.37 -7.19 11.45
CA ALA A 47 20.39 -6.20 10.37
C ALA A 47 20.51 -6.88 8.98
N GLY A 48 19.69 -6.46 8.02
CA GLY A 48 19.63 -7.08 6.69
C GLY A 48 18.69 -8.28 6.56
N GLU A 49 18.08 -8.75 7.65
CA GLU A 49 17.08 -9.82 7.57
C GLU A 49 15.71 -9.32 7.11
N GLN A 50 14.87 -10.27 6.74
CA GLN A 50 13.48 -10.05 6.39
C GLN A 50 12.58 -10.45 7.57
N ILE A 51 11.61 -9.61 7.91
CA ILE A 51 10.58 -9.88 8.91
C ILE A 51 9.35 -10.38 8.15
N GLN A 52 8.90 -11.58 8.50
CA GLN A 52 7.64 -12.11 7.99
C GLN A 52 6.53 -11.77 8.98
N PHE A 53 5.40 -11.27 8.48
CA PHE A 53 4.30 -10.87 9.33
C PHE A 53 2.95 -11.27 8.75
N ALA A 54 1.98 -11.39 9.64
CA ALA A 54 0.57 -11.54 9.34
C ALA A 54 -0.22 -10.52 10.16
N THR A 55 -1.26 -9.97 9.56
CA THR A 55 -2.17 -9.04 10.24
C THR A 55 -3.61 -9.46 10.07
N TYR A 56 -4.43 -9.15 11.07
CA TYR A 56 -5.88 -9.23 10.97
C TYR A 56 -6.50 -7.89 11.34
N GLN A 57 -7.47 -7.46 10.53
CA GLN A 57 -8.17 -6.20 10.69
C GLN A 57 -9.53 -6.41 11.32
N PHE A 58 -9.89 -5.52 12.24
CA PHE A 58 -11.17 -5.53 12.95
C PHE A 58 -11.90 -4.23 12.73
N ILE A 59 -13.22 -4.33 12.59
CA ILE A 59 -14.13 -3.21 12.66
C ILE A 59 -14.72 -3.15 14.07
N ASN A 60 -14.47 -2.04 14.77
CA ASN A 60 -15.07 -1.74 16.05
C ASN A 60 -16.31 -0.88 15.84
N ASN A 61 -17.47 -1.52 15.73
CA ASN A 61 -18.75 -0.82 15.73
C ASN A 61 -19.01 -0.31 17.16
N TYR A 62 -19.08 1.00 17.34
CA TYR A 62 -19.73 1.53 18.53
C TYR A 62 -21.23 1.21 18.42
N SER A 63 -21.72 0.35 19.29
CA SER A 63 -23.14 0.10 19.50
C SER A 63 -23.82 1.36 20.06
N LYS A 64 -24.07 2.35 19.21
CA LYS A 64 -25.22 3.23 19.36
C LYS A 64 -25.86 3.32 17.98
N SER A 65 -27.07 2.78 17.89
CA SER A 65 -27.90 2.76 16.69
C SER A 65 -27.79 4.09 15.95
N ASN A 66 -27.29 4.06 14.73
CA ASN A 66 -27.96 4.67 13.60
C ASN A 66 -27.30 4.26 12.29
N THR A 67 -28.17 4.08 11.32
CA THR A 67 -28.01 3.58 9.97
C THR A 67 -26.82 4.23 9.24
N ILE A 68 -25.93 3.39 8.70
CA ILE A 68 -24.90 3.79 7.74
C ILE A 68 -25.32 3.20 6.37
N PHE A 69 -25.44 4.06 5.35
CA PHE A 69 -25.67 3.70 3.94
C PHE A 69 -26.91 2.87 3.57
N GLY A 70 -28.08 3.10 4.17
CA GLY A 70 -29.33 2.46 3.69
C GLY A 70 -29.35 0.92 3.75
N ILE A 71 -28.32 0.31 4.34
CA ILE A 71 -28.32 -1.08 4.74
C ILE A 71 -29.07 -1.08 6.07
N SER A 72 -30.33 -1.53 6.02
CA SER A 72 -31.11 -1.77 7.23
C SER A 72 -30.27 -2.59 8.20
N SER A 73 -30.28 -2.19 9.47
CA SER A 73 -29.70 -2.98 10.54
C SER A 73 -30.38 -4.34 10.54
N VAL A 74 -29.77 -5.31 9.86
CA VAL A 74 -30.10 -6.71 10.09
C VAL A 74 -29.68 -6.96 11.53
N ASN A 75 -30.69 -7.21 12.35
CA ASN A 75 -30.54 -7.67 13.72
C ASN A 75 -29.77 -8.99 13.69
N THR A 76 -28.45 -8.92 13.67
CA THR A 76 -27.57 -10.07 13.67
C THR A 76 -26.48 -9.80 14.68
N ASN A 77 -26.34 -10.71 15.64
CA ASN A 77 -25.16 -10.87 16.47
C ASN A 77 -23.92 -11.30 15.64
N LYS A 78 -23.88 -10.92 14.35
CA LYS A 78 -22.85 -11.25 13.38
C LYS A 78 -22.20 -9.93 12.98
N LYS A 79 -21.12 -9.61 13.67
CA LYS A 79 -20.24 -8.45 13.41
C LYS A 79 -19.93 -8.42 11.91
N LEU A 80 -20.03 -7.26 11.27
CA LEU A 80 -19.68 -7.07 9.87
C LEU A 80 -18.19 -7.46 9.72
N SER A 81 -17.92 -8.65 9.15
CA SER A 81 -16.62 -9.32 9.24
C SER A 81 -15.57 -8.79 8.27
N ASN A 82 -15.98 -7.98 7.29
CA ASN A 82 -15.10 -7.54 6.23
C ASN A 82 -14.65 -6.12 6.46
N ALA A 83 -13.33 -5.95 6.61
CA ALA A 83 -12.64 -4.67 6.61
C ALA A 83 -13.08 -3.77 5.45
N ILE A 84 -13.06 -2.44 5.68
CA ILE A 84 -13.39 -1.45 4.64
C ILE A 84 -12.13 -1.12 3.84
N SER A 85 -11.00 -0.92 4.51
CA SER A 85 -9.72 -0.70 3.86
C SER A 85 -9.09 -2.02 3.41
N ASN A 86 -8.68 -2.07 2.15
CA ASN A 86 -8.00 -3.21 1.54
C ASN A 86 -6.47 -3.02 1.45
N ILE A 87 -5.93 -1.92 1.97
CA ILE A 87 -4.50 -1.64 2.00
C ILE A 87 -4.06 -1.43 3.45
N ILE A 88 -3.01 -2.16 3.84
CA ILE A 88 -2.35 -2.03 5.14
C ILE A 88 -0.95 -1.45 4.93
N TYR A 89 -0.67 -0.38 5.66
CA TYR A 89 0.64 0.26 5.72
C TYR A 89 1.40 -0.40 6.85
N VAL A 90 2.60 -0.89 6.57
CA VAL A 90 3.49 -1.47 7.58
C VAL A 90 4.84 -0.78 7.51
N GLU A 91 5.32 -0.31 8.66
CA GLU A 91 6.56 0.42 8.79
C GLU A 91 7.41 -0.12 9.93
N ILE A 92 8.73 -0.14 9.77
CA ILE A 92 9.68 -0.25 10.88
C ILE A 92 10.00 1.18 11.31
N ILE A 93 9.76 1.49 12.59
CA ILE A 93 10.02 2.80 13.17
C ILE A 93 10.88 2.70 14.43
N THR A 94 11.55 3.80 14.77
CA THR A 94 12.16 3.97 16.09
C THR A 94 11.10 4.33 17.15
N ALA A 95 11.50 4.32 18.43
CA ALA A 95 10.63 4.76 19.53
C ALA A 95 10.18 6.23 19.42
N ARG A 96 10.86 7.04 18.59
CA ARG A 96 10.50 8.44 18.27
C ARG A 96 9.64 8.59 17.01
N GLY A 97 9.30 7.48 16.36
CA GLY A 97 8.54 7.50 15.11
C GLY A 97 9.37 7.74 13.85
N GLU A 98 10.71 7.75 13.95
CA GLU A 98 11.56 7.87 12.77
C GLU A 98 11.42 6.61 11.90
N LYS A 99 11.11 6.79 10.62
CA LYS A 99 10.85 5.70 9.68
C LYS A 99 12.16 5.08 9.18
N ILE A 100 12.26 3.76 9.29
CA ILE A 100 13.42 2.96 8.89
C ILE A 100 13.15 2.17 7.60
N ALA A 101 11.98 1.54 7.52
CA ALA A 101 11.51 0.82 6.35
C ALA A 101 9.99 0.95 6.28
N GLN A 102 9.41 0.86 5.09
CA GLN A 102 7.97 1.05 4.88
C GLN A 102 7.49 0.25 3.68
N GLY A 103 6.24 -0.21 3.73
CA GLY A 103 5.60 -0.93 2.64
C GLY A 103 4.07 -0.84 2.72
N LYS A 104 3.42 -0.95 1.55
CA LYS A 104 1.97 -1.10 1.42
C LYS A 104 1.66 -2.54 1.08
N TYR A 105 0.65 -3.13 1.70
CA TYR A 105 0.31 -4.54 1.54
C TYR A 105 -1.17 -4.71 1.31
N GLN A 106 -1.52 -5.54 0.34
CA GLN A 106 -2.90 -5.86 0.01
C GLN A 106 -3.51 -6.75 1.10
N SER A 107 -4.68 -6.34 1.59
CA SER A 107 -5.51 -7.10 2.52
C SER A 107 -6.69 -7.70 1.75
N GLU A 108 -7.00 -8.96 2.05
CA GLU A 108 -8.14 -9.69 1.51
C GLU A 108 -8.87 -10.38 2.66
N ASN A 109 -10.19 -10.18 2.74
CA ASN A 109 -11.02 -10.73 3.82
C ASN A 109 -10.46 -10.42 5.22
N SER A 110 -10.09 -9.15 5.45
CA SER A 110 -9.52 -8.66 6.71
C SER A 110 -8.15 -9.26 7.07
N PHE A 111 -7.55 -10.07 6.20
CA PHE A 111 -6.26 -10.71 6.42
C PHE A 111 -5.22 -10.17 5.44
N CYS A 112 -4.02 -9.93 5.95
CA CYS A 112 -2.87 -9.58 5.13
C CYS A 112 -1.64 -10.31 5.64
N THR A 113 -0.75 -10.68 4.73
CA THR A 113 0.57 -11.23 5.04
C THR A 113 1.61 -10.55 4.17
N GLY A 114 2.81 -10.39 4.70
CA GLY A 114 3.85 -9.69 3.98
C GLY A 114 5.24 -9.92 4.55
N ILE A 115 6.20 -9.33 3.86
CA ILE A 115 7.60 -9.31 4.23
C ILE A 115 8.07 -7.86 4.22
N ILE A 116 8.75 -7.43 5.28
CA ILE A 116 9.42 -6.13 5.35
C ILE A 116 10.92 -6.34 5.61
N GLU A 117 11.76 -5.66 4.84
CA GLU A 117 13.23 -5.82 4.91
C GLU A 117 13.83 -4.85 5.92
N ILE A 118 14.73 -5.35 6.76
CA ILE A 118 15.49 -4.56 7.72
C ILE A 118 16.72 -3.99 6.99
N PRO A 119 16.93 -2.66 6.94
CA PRO A 119 18.13 -2.08 6.32
C PRO A 119 19.42 -2.58 6.97
N LYS A 120 20.43 -2.91 6.16
CA LYS A 120 21.73 -3.42 6.64
C LYS A 120 22.50 -2.42 7.52
N ASN A 121 22.23 -1.12 7.35
CA ASN A 121 22.89 -0.03 8.06
C ASN A 121 22.16 0.40 9.35
N ILE A 122 21.08 -0.29 9.75
CA ILE A 122 20.32 -0.01 10.97
C ILE A 122 21.21 -0.11 12.23
N LEU A 123 20.95 0.65 13.28
CA LEU A 123 21.66 0.49 14.55
C LEU A 123 21.14 -0.72 15.34
N THR A 124 21.94 -1.22 16.28
CA THR A 124 21.42 -2.18 17.28
C THR A 124 20.43 -1.46 18.18
N GLY A 125 19.25 -2.02 18.43
CA GLY A 125 18.22 -1.33 19.21
C GLY A 125 16.87 -2.03 19.30
N ILE A 126 15.95 -1.38 20.01
CA ILE A 126 14.53 -1.74 20.03
C ILE A 126 13.82 -0.88 18.99
N TYR A 127 13.08 -1.54 18.11
CA TYR A 127 12.28 -0.94 17.05
C TYR A 127 10.82 -1.40 17.19
N TYR A 128 9.92 -0.71 16.48
CA TYR A 128 8.51 -1.07 16.47
C TYR A 128 8.06 -1.26 15.03
N ILE A 129 7.31 -2.32 14.80
CA ILE A 129 6.53 -2.48 13.57
C ILE A 129 5.21 -1.77 13.80
N ARG A 130 4.97 -0.72 13.02
CA ARG A 130 3.74 0.08 13.02
C ARG A 130 2.86 -0.41 11.88
N ALA A 131 1.61 -0.78 12.17
CA ALA A 131 0.64 -1.19 11.15
C ALA A 131 -0.70 -0.45 11.28
N TYR A 132 -1.20 0.08 10.17
CA TYR A 132 -2.42 0.89 10.12
C TYR A 132 -3.00 0.94 8.70
N THR A 133 -4.25 1.42 8.57
CA THR A 133 -4.87 1.74 7.28
C THR A 133 -4.86 3.26 7.07
N LYS A 134 -5.01 3.72 5.82
CA LYS A 134 -5.10 5.15 5.52
C LYS A 134 -6.22 5.84 6.32
N SER A 135 -7.37 5.17 6.49
CA SER A 135 -8.51 5.68 7.28
C SER A 135 -8.22 5.83 8.77
N MET A 136 -7.44 4.91 9.37
CA MET A 136 -7.06 5.00 10.79
C MET A 136 -6.29 6.29 11.12
N ARG A 137 -5.67 6.95 10.14
CA ARG A 137 -5.00 8.24 10.32
C ARG A 137 -5.94 9.33 10.85
N ASN A 138 -7.24 9.26 10.56
CA ASN A 138 -8.24 10.18 11.11
C ASN A 138 -8.35 10.12 12.64
N ASN A 139 -7.94 9.01 13.26
CA ASN A 139 -7.93 8.82 14.71
C ASN A 139 -6.54 9.01 15.33
N GLY A 140 -5.55 9.40 14.53
CA GLY A 140 -4.18 9.62 14.93
C GLY A 140 -3.41 8.34 15.32
N PRO A 141 -2.12 8.48 15.68
CA PRO A 141 -1.21 7.36 15.88
C PRO A 141 -1.57 6.40 17.01
N SER A 142 -2.44 6.79 17.95
CA SER A 142 -2.90 5.93 19.05
C SER A 142 -3.87 4.86 18.58
N SER A 143 -4.40 5.00 17.37
CA SER A 143 -5.25 3.99 16.77
C SER A 143 -4.47 2.86 16.09
N TYR A 144 -3.17 3.05 15.84
CA TYR A 144 -2.34 2.11 15.08
C TYR A 144 -1.88 0.92 15.94
N CYS A 145 -1.50 -0.17 15.28
CA CYS A 145 -0.85 -1.30 15.93
C CYS A 145 0.66 -1.05 16.04
N TYR A 146 1.26 -1.36 17.19
CA TYR A 146 2.70 -1.32 17.41
C TYR A 146 3.19 -2.65 17.95
N TYR A 147 4.16 -3.26 17.28
CA TYR A 147 4.76 -4.52 17.68
C TYR A 147 6.26 -4.36 17.91
N ALA A 148 6.70 -4.50 19.16
CA ALA A 148 8.10 -4.31 19.52
C ALA A 148 8.98 -5.45 18.98
N ILE A 149 10.17 -5.11 18.51
CA ILE A 149 11.21 -6.04 18.05
C ILE A 149 12.59 -5.57 18.51
N LYS A 150 13.52 -6.51 18.74
CA LYS A 150 14.94 -6.24 18.93
C LYS A 150 15.68 -6.51 17.63
N ILE A 151 16.53 -5.58 17.22
CA ILE A 151 17.41 -5.73 16.05
C ILE A 151 18.85 -5.59 16.50
N VAL A 152 19.70 -6.55 16.10
CA VAL A 152 21.15 -6.54 16.35
C VAL A 152 21.88 -6.29 15.03
N ASN A 153 22.74 -5.28 15.00
CA ASN A 153 23.67 -5.09 13.89
C ASN A 153 25.09 -5.48 14.34
N PRO A 154 25.66 -6.58 13.81
CA PRO A 154 27.01 -7.01 14.17
C PRO A 154 28.12 -6.12 13.57
N PHE A 155 27.79 -5.25 12.61
CA PHE A 155 28.74 -4.38 11.92
C PHE A 155 28.77 -2.95 12.48
N LYS A 156 27.98 -2.66 13.52
CA LYS A 156 27.94 -1.35 14.17
C LYS A 156 28.05 -1.49 15.69
N LEU A 157 28.92 -0.68 16.28
CA LEU A 157 29.13 -0.64 17.74
C LEU A 157 28.08 0.24 18.45
N GLU A 158 27.45 1.15 17.71
CA GLU A 158 26.47 2.10 18.23
C GLU A 158 25.13 1.40 18.55
N ILE A 159 24.55 1.76 19.69
CA ILE A 159 23.25 1.28 20.14
C ILE A 159 22.27 2.45 20.15
N LEU A 160 21.12 2.26 19.50
CA LEU A 160 20.02 3.21 19.51
C LEU A 160 19.53 3.40 20.95
N THR A 161 19.67 4.61 21.48
CA THR A 161 19.38 4.92 22.88
C THR A 161 18.63 6.23 22.99
N TYR A 162 17.57 6.24 23.80
CA TYR A 162 16.77 7.44 24.09
C TYR A 162 16.71 7.65 25.61
N LYS A 163 17.54 8.57 26.13
CA LYS A 163 17.67 8.80 27.59
C LYS A 163 16.35 9.27 28.23
N ASP A 164 15.53 9.98 27.46
CA ASP A 164 14.26 10.60 27.85
C ASP A 164 13.04 9.65 27.76
N LEU A 165 13.17 8.52 27.07
CA LEU A 165 12.08 7.55 26.87
C LEU A 165 12.19 6.31 27.78
N ASN A 166 13.23 6.27 28.62
CA ASN A 166 13.47 5.21 29.59
C ASN A 166 12.48 5.30 30.75
N ILE A 167 11.27 4.78 30.57
CA ILE A 167 10.36 4.57 31.69
C ILE A 167 10.69 3.22 32.31
N ILE A 168 11.14 3.23 33.57
CA ILE A 168 11.12 2.04 34.42
C ILE A 168 9.64 1.71 34.61
N SER A 169 9.11 0.76 33.84
CA SER A 169 7.77 0.24 34.09
C SER A 169 7.78 -0.40 35.48
N LYS A 170 7.24 0.31 36.48
CA LYS A 170 6.71 -0.33 37.68
C LYS A 170 5.60 -1.26 37.20
N ASP A 171 5.77 -2.53 37.50
CA ASP A 171 4.85 -3.62 37.27
C ASP A 171 4.32 -3.70 35.84
N SER A 172 4.99 -4.54 35.03
CA SER A 172 4.26 -5.33 34.06
C SER A 172 3.21 -6.14 34.83
N THR A 173 2.04 -5.56 35.08
CA THR A 173 0.85 -6.35 35.34
C THR A 173 0.64 -7.15 34.08
N THR A 174 1.18 -8.36 34.08
CA THR A 174 0.65 -9.46 33.30
C THR A 174 -0.85 -9.44 33.56
N LEU A 175 -1.63 -8.96 32.60
CA LEU A 175 -3.03 -9.39 32.51
C LEU A 175 -2.97 -10.87 32.17
N ASN A 176 -2.72 -11.67 33.20
CA ASN A 176 -3.08 -13.08 33.27
C ASN A 176 -4.61 -13.14 33.33
N ASP A 177 -5.28 -12.66 32.28
CA ASP A 177 -6.57 -13.21 31.90
C ASP A 177 -6.24 -14.54 31.23
N THR A 178 -5.90 -15.51 32.08
CA THR A 178 -5.92 -16.93 31.76
C THR A 178 -7.38 -17.30 31.56
N LEU A 179 -7.87 -17.16 30.33
CA LEU A 179 -8.52 -18.35 29.76
C LEU A 179 -7.44 -19.43 29.86
N ASN A 180 -7.76 -20.63 30.36
CA ASN A 180 -6.78 -21.71 30.35
C ASN A 180 -6.30 -21.87 28.91
N ASP A 181 -5.15 -21.28 28.55
CA ASP A 181 -4.75 -21.18 27.14
C ASP A 181 -4.62 -22.59 26.57
N GLN A 182 -4.22 -23.58 27.39
CA GLN A 182 -4.15 -25.00 27.06
C GLN A 182 -5.50 -25.67 26.68
N GLU A 183 -6.65 -25.02 26.91
CA GLU A 183 -7.99 -25.56 26.63
C GLU A 183 -8.54 -25.20 25.23
N ILE A 184 -7.83 -24.39 24.44
CA ILE A 184 -8.33 -23.93 23.13
C ILE A 184 -7.65 -24.69 21.97
N VAL A 185 -6.33 -24.83 22.00
CA VAL A 185 -5.56 -25.56 20.98
C VAL A 185 -4.49 -26.42 21.65
N THR A 186 -4.32 -27.64 21.15
CA THR A 186 -3.25 -28.55 21.59
C THR A 186 -2.18 -28.69 20.52
N LEU A 187 -0.91 -28.68 20.95
CA LEU A 187 0.27 -28.88 20.11
C LEU A 187 0.98 -30.17 20.53
N SER A 188 1.10 -31.10 19.60
CA SER A 188 1.79 -32.38 19.82
C SER A 188 2.88 -32.62 18.78
N LEU A 189 3.98 -33.22 19.25
CA LEU A 189 5.14 -33.60 18.44
C LEU A 189 5.34 -35.10 18.52
N ASN A 190 5.86 -35.69 17.45
CA ASN A 190 6.26 -37.09 17.45
C ASN A 190 7.52 -37.35 18.28
N LYS A 191 8.43 -36.37 18.42
CA LYS A 191 9.66 -36.44 19.22
C LYS A 191 9.98 -35.08 19.85
N ASN A 192 10.90 -35.06 20.82
CA ASN A 192 11.41 -33.82 21.40
C ASN A 192 12.88 -33.55 21.02
N GLU A 193 13.54 -34.52 20.39
CA GLU A 193 14.92 -34.43 19.90
C GLU A 193 14.96 -34.92 18.46
N TYR A 194 15.64 -34.16 17.62
CA TYR A 194 15.78 -34.42 16.18
C TYR A 194 17.22 -34.23 15.76
N SER A 195 17.63 -34.95 14.72
CA SER A 195 18.92 -34.73 14.04
C SER A 195 18.81 -33.52 13.10
N ALA A 196 19.95 -32.97 12.68
CA ALA A 196 20.00 -32.00 11.60
C ALA A 196 19.34 -32.56 10.31
N ARG A 197 18.53 -31.73 9.65
CA ARG A 197 17.72 -32.06 8.47
C ARG A 197 16.68 -33.18 8.64
N GLU A 198 16.34 -33.54 9.87
CA GLU A 198 15.24 -34.45 10.15
C GLU A 198 13.88 -33.74 9.95
N ILE A 199 12.86 -34.49 9.52
CA ILE A 199 11.49 -33.97 9.39
C ILE A 199 10.83 -33.98 10.77
N VAL A 200 10.31 -32.82 11.17
CA VAL A 200 9.46 -32.61 12.34
C VAL A 200 8.02 -32.59 11.88
N THR A 201 7.17 -33.38 12.54
CA THR A 201 5.73 -33.39 12.31
C THR A 201 5.02 -32.85 13.54
N VAL A 202 4.21 -31.82 13.33
CA VAL A 202 3.41 -31.14 14.35
C VAL A 202 1.94 -31.43 14.08
N LEU A 203 1.25 -31.97 15.08
CA LEU A 203 -0.20 -32.12 15.04
C LEU A 203 -0.83 -31.05 15.94
N ILE A 204 -1.66 -30.22 15.31
CA ILE A 204 -2.44 -29.16 15.95
C ILE A 204 -3.90 -29.61 15.99
N ASN A 205 -4.51 -29.64 17.17
CA ASN A 205 -5.95 -29.90 17.31
C ASN A 205 -6.63 -28.71 17.99
N GLU A 206 -7.62 -28.13 17.32
CA GLU A 206 -8.51 -27.10 17.85
C GLU A 206 -9.68 -27.76 18.59
N MET A 207 -9.97 -27.30 19.81
CA MET A 207 -11.09 -27.82 20.57
C MET A 207 -12.39 -27.20 20.08
N LYS A 208 -13.46 -28.00 19.97
CA LYS A 208 -14.78 -27.57 19.46
C LYS A 208 -15.40 -26.37 20.20
N SER A 209 -15.02 -26.13 21.45
CA SER A 209 -15.44 -24.96 22.24
C SER A 209 -14.82 -23.64 21.77
N ALA A 210 -13.79 -23.69 20.92
CA ALA A 210 -13.09 -22.53 20.39
C ALA A 210 -13.60 -22.05 19.02
N GLU A 211 -14.55 -22.77 18.40
CA GLU A 211 -15.14 -22.37 17.13
C GLU A 211 -15.74 -20.95 17.25
N ASN A 212 -15.24 -20.02 16.42
CA ASN A 212 -15.54 -18.57 16.40
C ASN A 212 -14.85 -17.69 17.46
N LEU A 213 -13.92 -18.23 18.27
CA LEU A 213 -13.09 -17.41 19.15
C LEU A 213 -11.86 -16.86 18.44
N ILE A 214 -11.26 -17.63 17.52
CA ILE A 214 -10.01 -17.29 16.83
C ILE A 214 -10.30 -16.91 15.37
N GLU A 215 -9.90 -15.70 14.99
CA GLU A 215 -10.05 -15.17 13.63
C GLU A 215 -8.84 -15.46 12.75
N LEU A 216 -7.66 -15.50 13.36
CA LEU A 216 -6.40 -15.81 12.70
C LEU A 216 -5.53 -16.69 13.59
N LEU A 217 -4.94 -17.74 13.02
CA LEU A 217 -3.96 -18.58 13.69
C LEU A 217 -2.69 -18.68 12.84
N THR A 218 -1.54 -18.37 13.43
CA THR A 218 -0.23 -18.37 12.78
C THR A 218 0.70 -19.37 13.46
N LEU A 219 1.65 -19.94 12.73
CA LEU A 219 2.68 -20.81 13.29
C LEU A 219 4.06 -20.35 12.85
N SER A 220 4.97 -20.26 13.81
CA SER A 220 6.38 -19.96 13.59
C SER A 220 7.25 -21.03 14.26
N VAL A 221 8.37 -21.38 13.62
CA VAL A 221 9.38 -22.28 14.18
C VAL A 221 10.73 -21.60 14.12
N VAL A 222 11.25 -21.25 15.28
CA VAL A 222 12.41 -20.35 15.42
C VAL A 222 13.30 -20.80 16.58
N PRO A 223 14.58 -20.36 16.65
CA PRO A 223 15.41 -20.57 17.83
C PRO A 223 14.71 -20.05 19.09
N GLU A 224 14.73 -20.83 20.18
CA GLU A 224 13.94 -20.56 21.39
C GLU A 224 14.11 -19.13 21.92
N PHE A 225 15.35 -18.67 22.02
CA PHE A 225 15.71 -17.34 22.52
C PHE A 225 15.70 -16.23 21.45
N SER A 226 15.02 -16.46 20.32
CA SER A 226 14.67 -15.42 19.35
C SER A 226 13.21 -14.96 19.45
N MET A 227 12.39 -15.69 20.23
CA MET A 227 11.02 -15.33 20.60
C MET A 227 10.99 -14.80 22.04
N LEU A 228 11.12 -13.49 22.17
CA LEU A 228 11.18 -12.71 23.40
C LEU A 228 9.79 -12.21 23.79
N ASN A 229 9.56 -12.05 25.09
CA ASN A 229 8.38 -11.35 25.59
C ASN A 229 8.74 -9.86 25.73
N LEU A 230 8.36 -9.05 24.75
CA LEU A 230 8.61 -7.60 24.74
C LEU A 230 7.34 -6.85 25.21
N PRO A 231 7.47 -5.67 25.85
CA PRO A 231 6.32 -4.92 26.34
C PRO A 231 5.49 -4.33 25.19
N GLU A 232 4.17 -4.39 25.32
CA GLU A 232 3.20 -3.79 24.40
C GLU A 232 2.98 -2.30 24.73
N ASN A 233 4.03 -1.50 24.61
CA ASN A 233 3.96 -0.07 24.90
C ASN A 233 3.23 0.68 23.77
N GLN A 234 2.30 1.56 24.16
CA GLN A 234 1.56 2.44 23.26
C GLN A 234 2.24 3.82 23.17
N PRO A 235 2.09 4.54 22.04
CA PRO A 235 2.64 5.87 21.90
C PRO A 235 1.96 6.87 22.85
N ILE A 236 2.77 7.72 23.47
CA ILE A 236 2.32 8.95 24.13
C ILE A 236 2.18 10.01 23.04
N ILE A 237 1.00 10.60 22.92
CA ILE A 237 0.66 11.55 21.85
C ILE A 237 0.33 12.91 22.46
N ASP A 238 1.01 13.93 21.97
CA ASP A 238 0.66 15.32 22.22
C ASP A 238 -0.53 15.65 21.30
N SER A 239 -1.71 15.92 21.86
CA SER A 239 -2.94 16.04 21.06
C SER A 239 -2.87 17.16 20.02
N SER A 240 -2.79 16.80 18.74
CA SER A 240 -3.01 17.74 17.63
C SER A 240 -4.30 17.37 16.89
N GLN A 241 -5.21 18.34 16.74
CA GLN A 241 -6.36 18.19 15.85
C GLN A 241 -5.87 18.29 14.40
N GLN A 242 -6.09 17.24 13.61
CA GLN A 242 -5.88 17.29 12.17
C GLN A 242 -7.17 17.75 11.47
N ASN A 243 -7.01 18.68 10.53
CA ASN A 243 -8.07 19.15 9.63
C ASN A 243 -8.11 18.39 8.29
N GLN A 244 -7.29 17.35 8.13
CA GLN A 244 -7.23 16.54 6.91
C GLN A 244 -8.00 15.23 7.10
N TYR A 245 -8.82 14.89 6.11
CA TYR A 245 -9.61 13.66 6.12
C TYR A 245 -9.03 12.61 5.19
N TYR A 246 -8.86 11.40 5.69
CA TYR A 246 -8.29 10.27 4.96
C TYR A 246 -9.38 9.22 4.66
N TYR A 247 -9.63 8.98 3.38
CA TYR A 247 -10.60 7.98 2.95
C TYR A 247 -10.04 6.56 3.06
N PRO A 248 -10.88 5.55 3.34
CA PRO A 248 -10.47 4.15 3.31
C PRO A 248 -10.13 3.70 1.90
N GLU A 249 -9.05 2.94 1.76
CA GLU A 249 -8.57 2.40 0.48
C GLU A 249 -9.26 1.06 0.18
N SER A 250 -10.56 1.10 -0.08
CA SER A 250 -11.39 -0.11 -0.26
C SER A 250 -11.17 -0.83 -1.58
N ASN A 251 -10.59 -0.16 -2.59
CA ASN A 251 -10.45 -0.74 -3.93
C ASN A 251 -9.02 -0.64 -4.49
N GLY A 252 -8.01 -0.50 -3.64
CA GLY A 252 -6.61 -0.39 -4.06
C GLY A 252 -5.95 0.89 -3.55
N ILE A 253 -4.66 1.04 -3.85
CA ILE A 253 -3.87 2.19 -3.43
C ILE A 253 -4.44 3.48 -4.03
N SER A 254 -4.37 4.57 -3.29
CA SER A 254 -4.76 5.91 -3.73
C SER A 254 -3.61 6.89 -3.70
N ILE A 255 -3.57 7.81 -4.67
CA ILE A 255 -2.83 9.08 -4.51
C ILE A 255 -3.86 10.20 -4.37
N THR A 256 -3.57 11.14 -3.48
CA THR A 256 -4.44 12.27 -3.20
C THR A 256 -3.62 13.55 -3.14
N GLY A 257 -4.28 14.67 -3.36
CA GLY A 257 -3.64 15.97 -3.28
C GLY A 257 -4.61 17.09 -3.59
N GLN A 258 -4.08 18.30 -3.73
CA GLN A 258 -4.85 19.50 -4.00
C GLN A 258 -4.20 20.32 -5.12
N LEU A 259 -5.04 20.91 -5.97
CA LEU A 259 -4.62 21.86 -6.99
C LEU A 259 -4.88 23.28 -6.48
N VAL A 260 -3.84 24.12 -6.53
CA VAL A 260 -3.93 25.52 -6.12
C VAL A 260 -3.36 26.44 -7.19
N ASP A 261 -3.86 27.66 -7.26
CA ASP A 261 -3.25 28.72 -8.05
C ASP A 261 -1.95 29.19 -7.37
N SER A 262 -0.87 29.21 -8.13
CA SER A 262 0.49 29.46 -7.64
C SER A 262 0.68 30.89 -7.11
N LYS A 263 -0.14 31.85 -7.57
CA LYS A 263 -0.02 33.26 -7.18
C LYS A 263 -0.87 33.58 -5.96
N SER A 264 -2.10 33.09 -5.94
CA SER A 264 -3.10 33.41 -4.92
C SER A 264 -3.22 32.37 -3.81
N GLY A 265 -2.72 31.15 -4.02
CA GLY A 265 -2.88 30.01 -3.11
C GLY A 265 -4.33 29.48 -3.03
N LYS A 266 -5.24 30.01 -3.84
CA LYS A 266 -6.64 29.56 -3.86
C LYS A 266 -6.75 28.19 -4.52
N THR A 267 -7.67 27.38 -4.04
CA THR A 267 -7.96 26.07 -4.60
C THR A 267 -8.59 26.20 -5.98
N LEU A 268 -8.27 25.26 -6.86
CA LEU A 268 -8.74 25.23 -8.25
C LEU A 268 -9.69 24.03 -8.44
N PRO A 269 -11.02 24.23 -8.32
CA PRO A 269 -12.00 23.16 -8.47
C PRO A 269 -12.28 22.82 -9.95
N ASN A 270 -12.88 21.65 -10.19
CA ASN A 270 -13.31 21.15 -11.52
C ASN A 270 -12.23 21.19 -12.61
N SER A 271 -10.98 20.99 -12.20
CA SER A 271 -9.80 21.07 -13.06
C SER A 271 -9.28 19.68 -13.37
N ILE A 272 -8.90 19.41 -14.61
CA ILE A 272 -8.38 18.09 -15.00
C ILE A 272 -6.95 17.91 -14.47
N ILE A 273 -6.73 16.80 -13.78
CA ILE A 273 -5.41 16.31 -13.40
C ILE A 273 -5.15 15.03 -14.19
N ASN A 274 -3.98 14.97 -14.80
CA ASN A 274 -3.48 13.85 -15.60
C ASN A 274 -2.32 13.21 -14.85
N LEU A 275 -2.24 11.87 -14.91
CA LEU A 275 -1.20 11.08 -14.29
C LEU A 275 -0.74 9.99 -15.24
N SER A 276 0.57 9.87 -15.42
CA SER A 276 1.20 8.87 -16.25
C SER A 276 2.11 7.99 -15.39
N ILE A 277 1.94 6.67 -15.49
CA ILE A 277 2.86 5.70 -14.91
C ILE A 277 3.90 5.38 -15.99
N LEU A 278 5.17 5.62 -15.67
CA LEU A 278 6.29 5.50 -16.59
C LEU A 278 7.10 4.22 -16.33
N GLY A 279 8.06 3.92 -17.21
CA GLY A 279 8.85 2.69 -17.15
C GLY A 279 8.14 1.49 -17.77
N ASP A 280 8.29 0.31 -17.15
CA ASP A 280 7.59 -0.90 -17.57
C ASP A 280 6.12 -0.87 -17.13
N CYS A 281 5.21 -1.52 -17.86
CA CYS A 281 3.77 -1.54 -17.58
C CYS A 281 3.15 -0.13 -17.48
N LYS A 282 3.33 0.67 -18.53
CA LYS A 282 2.85 2.06 -18.59
C LYS A 282 1.32 2.14 -18.56
N ASP A 283 0.79 3.13 -17.87
CA ASP A 283 -0.64 3.47 -17.87
C ASP A 283 -0.80 4.99 -17.80
N PHE A 284 -1.97 5.47 -18.18
CA PHE A 284 -2.37 6.86 -18.07
C PHE A 284 -3.63 6.92 -17.20
N MET A 285 -3.88 8.02 -16.51
CA MET A 285 -5.08 8.23 -15.70
C MET A 285 -5.45 9.71 -15.73
N ALA A 286 -6.74 10.01 -15.60
CA ALA A 286 -7.24 11.37 -15.47
C ALA A 286 -8.36 11.44 -14.44
N THR A 287 -8.42 12.53 -13.68
CA THR A 287 -9.51 12.84 -12.75
C THR A 287 -9.77 14.35 -12.74
N ARG A 288 -10.82 14.78 -12.04
CA ARG A 288 -11.12 16.20 -11.82
C ARG A 288 -11.00 16.54 -10.35
N THR A 289 -10.53 17.75 -10.07
CA THR A 289 -10.56 18.28 -8.72
C THR A 289 -11.99 18.55 -8.27
N ASP A 290 -12.29 18.27 -7.01
CA ASP A 290 -13.59 18.53 -6.39
C ASP A 290 -13.80 20.03 -6.07
N THR A 291 -14.89 20.36 -5.38
CA THR A 291 -15.20 21.74 -4.97
C THR A 291 -14.18 22.37 -4.02
N THR A 292 -13.35 21.55 -3.36
CA THR A 292 -12.27 21.96 -2.48
C THR A 292 -10.92 22.03 -3.21
N GLY A 293 -10.89 21.74 -4.51
CA GLY A 293 -9.66 21.63 -5.31
C GLY A 293 -8.89 20.33 -5.08
N SER A 294 -9.46 19.36 -4.35
CA SER A 294 -8.80 18.09 -4.03
C SER A 294 -9.00 17.09 -5.17
N PHE A 295 -7.99 16.27 -5.46
CA PHE A 295 -8.07 15.19 -6.44
C PHE A 295 -7.72 13.84 -5.80
N HIS A 296 -8.23 12.76 -6.41
CA HIS A 296 -8.01 11.40 -5.94
C HIS A 296 -7.86 10.45 -7.13
N PHE A 297 -6.71 9.77 -7.25
CA PHE A 297 -6.56 8.66 -8.20
C PHE A 297 -6.54 7.33 -7.48
N LYS A 298 -7.26 6.35 -8.05
CA LYS A 298 -7.19 4.94 -7.69
C LYS A 298 -6.10 4.24 -8.51
N MET A 299 -4.99 3.90 -7.90
CA MET A 299 -3.85 3.28 -8.59
C MET A 299 -4.11 1.82 -8.98
N PRO A 300 -3.50 1.34 -10.08
CA PRO A 300 -3.44 -0.07 -10.39
C PRO A 300 -2.63 -0.84 -9.32
N ASN A 301 -2.92 -2.13 -9.17
CA ASN A 301 -2.25 -3.03 -8.22
C ASN A 301 -0.88 -3.48 -8.75
N PHE A 302 0.00 -2.52 -9.07
CA PHE A 302 1.39 -2.82 -9.38
C PHE A 302 2.18 -3.07 -8.10
N ASN A 303 3.38 -3.61 -8.29
CA ASN A 303 4.33 -3.78 -7.20
C ASN A 303 5.60 -2.95 -7.43
N GLY A 304 6.28 -2.67 -6.33
CA GLY A 304 7.56 -1.97 -6.30
C GLY A 304 7.42 -0.45 -6.40
N VAL A 305 8.56 0.19 -6.62
CA VAL A 305 8.64 1.63 -6.83
C VAL A 305 8.58 1.90 -8.33
N ARG A 306 7.80 2.89 -8.75
CA ARG A 306 7.73 3.31 -10.15
C ARG A 306 7.66 4.83 -10.26
N ASP A 307 8.22 5.33 -11.34
CA ASP A 307 8.17 6.74 -11.68
C ASP A 307 6.77 7.08 -12.18
N ILE A 308 6.16 8.10 -11.59
CA ILE A 308 4.92 8.67 -12.10
C ILE A 308 5.10 10.15 -12.38
N PHE A 309 4.40 10.62 -13.39
CA PHE A 309 4.33 12.04 -13.76
C PHE A 309 2.91 12.54 -13.60
N ILE A 310 2.72 13.62 -12.85
CA ILE A 310 1.41 14.23 -12.63
C ILE A 310 1.43 15.66 -13.14
N CYS A 311 0.44 16.04 -13.94
CA CYS A 311 0.27 17.41 -14.39
C CYS A 311 -1.20 17.82 -14.35
N SER A 312 -1.46 19.13 -14.34
CA SER A 312 -2.81 19.67 -14.57
C SER A 312 -2.94 20.12 -16.01
N GLU A 313 -4.17 20.18 -16.51
CA GLU A 313 -4.44 20.87 -17.76
C GLU A 313 -4.03 22.35 -17.68
N LEU A 314 -3.59 22.92 -18.81
CA LEU A 314 -3.29 24.35 -18.94
C LEU A 314 -4.54 25.21 -18.69
N MET A 315 -4.40 26.25 -17.87
CA MET A 315 -5.44 27.24 -17.62
C MET A 315 -5.07 28.60 -18.18
N VAL A 316 -6.06 29.35 -18.68
CA VAL A 316 -5.86 30.61 -19.41
C VAL A 316 -5.33 31.72 -18.50
N ASP A 317 -5.76 31.77 -17.24
CA ASP A 317 -5.47 32.90 -16.33
C ASP A 317 -4.78 32.51 -15.00
N SER A 318 -4.53 31.22 -14.78
CA SER A 318 -3.94 30.71 -13.54
C SER A 318 -2.72 29.85 -13.85
N LYS A 319 -1.69 30.01 -13.03
CA LYS A 319 -0.56 29.08 -13.03
C LYS A 319 -0.83 28.09 -11.93
N SER A 320 -1.08 26.83 -12.24
CA SER A 320 -1.37 25.82 -11.22
C SER A 320 -0.11 25.26 -10.56
N THR A 321 -0.23 24.92 -9.27
CA THR A 321 0.72 24.12 -8.50
C THR A 321 -0.02 22.92 -7.92
N ILE A 322 0.57 21.73 -8.04
CA ILE A 322 0.03 20.49 -7.49
C ILE A 322 0.68 20.24 -6.12
N LEU A 323 -0.14 20.06 -5.09
CA LEU A 323 0.28 19.66 -3.76
C LEU A 323 -0.12 18.21 -3.54
N ILE A 324 0.84 17.31 -3.37
CA ILE A 324 0.59 15.88 -3.19
C ILE A 324 0.60 15.53 -1.70
N ASP A 325 -0.39 14.74 -1.27
CA ASP A 325 -0.45 14.27 0.11
C ASP A 325 0.65 13.25 0.39
N ASN A 326 1.13 13.24 1.64
CA ASN A 326 2.03 12.19 2.09
C ASN A 326 1.27 10.86 2.23
N ASP A 327 1.74 9.83 1.49
CA ASP A 327 1.20 8.48 1.54
C ASP A 327 1.24 7.87 2.96
N PHE A 328 2.38 7.98 3.62
CA PHE A 328 2.62 7.44 4.96
C PHE A 328 2.38 8.49 6.05
N CYS A 329 2.14 8.02 7.27
CA CYS A 329 1.97 8.88 8.43
C CYS A 329 3.25 9.68 8.70
N GLN A 330 3.10 10.99 8.91
CA GLN A 330 4.20 11.92 9.23
C GLN A 330 4.18 12.36 10.70
N GLU A 331 3.22 11.89 11.49
CA GLU A 331 3.16 12.24 12.91
C GLU A 331 4.28 11.52 13.68
N ASN A 332 5.01 12.32 14.44
CA ASN A 332 5.99 11.80 15.40
C ASN A 332 5.27 11.18 16.59
N VAL A 333 5.84 10.12 17.13
CA VAL A 333 5.31 9.42 18.31
C VAL A 333 6.40 9.30 19.36
N LYS A 334 6.02 9.22 20.64
CA LYS A 334 6.95 8.91 21.72
C LYS A 334 6.50 7.63 22.38
N ILE A 335 7.13 6.51 22.03
CA ILE A 335 6.83 5.22 22.62
C ILE A 335 7.77 5.02 23.81
N PRO A 336 7.27 4.77 25.03
CA PRO A 336 8.13 4.38 26.14
C PRO A 336 8.91 3.12 25.77
N THR A 337 10.23 3.14 25.92
CA THR A 337 11.08 2.03 25.47
C THR A 337 12.20 1.81 26.48
N PRO A 338 12.41 0.57 26.97
CA PRO A 338 13.53 0.29 27.86
C PRO A 338 14.86 0.37 27.09
N CYS A 339 15.96 0.50 27.83
CA CYS A 339 17.29 0.39 27.24
C CYS A 339 17.47 -0.99 26.58
N PHE A 340 18.13 -1.01 25.42
CA PHE A 340 18.44 -2.25 24.73
C PHE A 340 19.39 -3.10 25.58
N GLN A 341 18.96 -4.32 25.89
CA GLN A 341 19.75 -5.31 26.62
C GLN A 341 19.44 -6.71 26.08
N LEU A 342 20.43 -7.59 26.12
CA LEU A 342 20.26 -9.02 25.83
C LEU A 342 20.71 -9.83 27.05
N THR A 343 19.89 -10.80 27.45
CA THR A 343 20.32 -11.83 28.41
C THR A 343 21.43 -12.71 27.81
N GLU A 344 22.11 -13.51 28.61
CA GLU A 344 23.17 -14.40 28.10
C GLU A 344 22.65 -15.37 27.01
N MET A 345 21.46 -15.93 27.23
CA MET A 345 20.82 -16.85 26.27
C MET A 345 20.38 -16.13 25.00
N GLU A 346 19.82 -14.92 25.12
CA GLU A 346 19.47 -14.06 23.98
C GLU A 346 20.71 -13.66 23.19
N ARG A 347 21.83 -13.35 23.85
CA ARG A 347 23.10 -13.01 23.22
C ARG A 347 23.67 -14.19 22.44
N LYS A 348 23.63 -15.40 23.02
CA LYS A 348 24.06 -16.63 22.33
C LYS A 348 23.19 -16.92 21.10
N ALA A 349 21.86 -16.73 21.22
CA ALA A 349 20.97 -16.86 20.08
C ALA A 349 21.26 -15.81 19.00
N ALA A 350 21.40 -14.53 19.38
CA ALA A 350 21.77 -13.46 18.45
C ALA A 350 23.08 -13.78 17.70
N PHE A 351 24.09 -14.29 18.39
CA PHE A 351 25.34 -14.72 17.77
C PHE A 351 25.13 -15.82 16.71
N ASN A 352 24.36 -16.86 17.02
CA ASN A 352 24.03 -17.91 16.06
C ASN A 352 23.23 -17.36 14.87
N LEU A 353 22.25 -16.48 15.11
CA LEU A 353 21.48 -15.83 14.06
C LEU A 353 22.41 -15.04 13.12
N VAL A 354 23.39 -14.30 13.67
CA VAL A 354 24.40 -13.56 12.88
C VAL A 354 25.21 -14.52 12.01
N GLN A 355 25.77 -15.59 12.59
CA GLN A 355 26.55 -16.57 11.84
C GLN A 355 25.74 -17.14 10.67
N ASN A 356 24.49 -17.54 10.94
CA ASN A 356 23.57 -18.03 9.93
C ASN A 356 23.33 -16.99 8.83
N THR A 357 23.06 -15.72 9.16
CA THR A 357 22.87 -14.68 8.12
C THR A 357 24.10 -14.48 7.25
N GLN A 358 25.30 -14.52 7.84
CA GLN A 358 26.56 -14.37 7.11
C GLN A 358 26.78 -15.53 6.15
N ILE A 359 26.66 -16.77 6.62
CA ILE A 359 26.80 -17.95 5.78
C ILE A 359 25.74 -17.92 4.67
N ALA A 360 24.47 -17.59 4.99
CA ALA A 360 23.38 -17.54 4.02
C ALA A 360 23.67 -16.55 2.89
N SER A 361 24.27 -15.39 3.20
CA SER A 361 24.63 -14.38 2.21
C SER A 361 25.68 -14.85 1.19
N HIS A 362 26.54 -15.81 1.56
CA HIS A 362 27.54 -16.39 0.65
C HIS A 362 26.94 -17.42 -0.31
N TYR A 363 25.93 -18.18 0.12
CA TYR A 363 25.28 -19.22 -0.69
C TYR A 363 24.08 -18.70 -1.49
N ASN A 364 23.34 -17.72 -0.96
CA ASN A 364 22.15 -17.14 -1.59
C ASN A 364 22.50 -15.90 -2.44
N LYS A 365 23.45 -16.01 -3.38
CA LYS A 365 23.57 -15.02 -4.45
C LYS A 365 22.35 -15.17 -5.37
N LYS A 366 21.27 -14.47 -5.06
CA LYS A 366 20.12 -14.34 -5.97
C LYS A 366 20.63 -13.69 -7.25
N ASN A 367 20.68 -14.46 -8.34
CA ASN A 367 20.60 -13.88 -9.67
C ASN A 367 19.20 -13.30 -9.77
N TYR A 368 19.08 -11.98 -9.66
CA TYR A 368 17.83 -11.29 -9.97
C TYR A 368 17.62 -11.44 -11.49
N THR A 369 16.95 -12.52 -11.89
CA THR A 369 16.24 -12.51 -13.15
C THR A 369 14.95 -11.76 -12.88
N ASP A 370 14.96 -10.44 -13.12
CA ASP A 370 13.72 -9.72 -13.33
C ASP A 370 13.07 -10.33 -14.58
N SER A 371 12.22 -11.32 -14.36
CA SER A 371 11.22 -11.70 -15.35
C SER A 371 10.15 -10.61 -15.35
N SER A 372 10.52 -9.42 -15.84
CA SER A 372 9.57 -8.40 -16.24
C SER A 372 8.76 -9.00 -17.38
N ILE A 373 7.53 -9.44 -17.08
CA ILE A 373 6.56 -9.70 -18.13
C ILE A 373 6.34 -8.36 -18.81
N ASN A 374 6.94 -8.20 -19.99
CA ASN A 374 6.92 -6.98 -20.76
C ASN A 374 5.53 -6.85 -21.42
N ILE A 375 4.50 -6.60 -20.61
CA ILE A 375 3.17 -6.27 -21.11
C ILE A 375 3.22 -4.80 -21.55
N ASN A 376 3.85 -4.57 -22.70
CA ASN A 376 3.94 -3.26 -23.32
C ASN A 376 2.66 -2.96 -24.11
N LYS A 377 1.50 -3.13 -23.45
CA LYS A 377 0.19 -2.86 -24.03
C LYS A 377 -0.28 -1.50 -23.53
N SER A 378 -0.56 -0.58 -24.45
CA SER A 378 -1.14 0.71 -24.12
C SER A 378 -2.47 0.55 -23.38
N PHE A 379 -2.82 1.49 -22.50
CA PHE A 379 -4.06 1.45 -21.73
C PHE A 379 -5.34 1.45 -22.60
N TYR A 380 -5.23 1.91 -23.84
CA TYR A 380 -6.27 1.87 -24.86
C TYR A 380 -6.24 0.59 -25.71
N ASN A 381 -5.48 -0.43 -25.32
CA ASN A 381 -5.28 -1.69 -26.04
C ASN A 381 -4.62 -1.50 -27.41
N GLU A 382 -5.30 -1.89 -28.50
CA GLU A 382 -4.76 -1.81 -29.86
C GLU A 382 -5.26 -0.52 -30.53
N PRO A 383 -4.36 0.28 -31.12
CA PRO A 383 -4.77 1.45 -31.87
C PRO A 383 -5.44 1.05 -33.19
N ILE A 384 -6.35 1.88 -33.67
CA ILE A 384 -7.05 1.64 -34.94
C ILE A 384 -6.16 2.04 -36.13
N ASN A 385 -5.38 3.10 -35.98
CA ASN A 385 -4.36 3.49 -36.94
C ASN A 385 -3.01 3.65 -36.23
N LYS A 386 -1.97 3.04 -36.81
CA LYS A 386 -0.59 3.17 -36.35
C LYS A 386 0.29 3.56 -37.53
N ILE A 387 0.99 4.68 -37.40
CA ILE A 387 1.82 5.26 -38.46
C ILE A 387 3.24 5.33 -37.95
N VAL A 388 4.09 4.47 -38.52
CA VAL A 388 5.52 4.40 -38.18
C VAL A 388 6.27 5.32 -39.12
N PHE A 389 6.95 6.34 -38.58
CA PHE A 389 7.52 7.43 -39.37
C PHE A 389 8.62 6.95 -40.32
N ASP A 390 9.43 5.98 -39.88
CA ASP A 390 10.53 5.42 -40.65
C ASP A 390 10.06 4.53 -41.82
N SER A 391 8.76 4.27 -41.94
CA SER A 391 8.17 3.54 -43.08
C SER A 391 7.83 4.43 -44.27
N TYR A 392 8.01 5.76 -44.17
CA TYR A 392 7.61 6.73 -45.18
C TYR A 392 8.75 7.66 -45.58
N ILE A 393 8.59 8.35 -46.72
CA ILE A 393 9.49 9.43 -47.12
C ILE A 393 9.45 10.51 -46.04
N GLN A 394 10.62 10.99 -45.62
CA GLN A 394 10.71 12.02 -44.58
C GLN A 394 10.07 13.32 -45.06
N LEU A 395 9.06 13.76 -44.32
CA LEU A 395 8.42 15.06 -44.52
C LEU A 395 9.05 16.09 -43.56
N PRO A 396 9.07 17.39 -43.91
CA PRO A 396 9.82 18.38 -43.15
C PRO A 396 9.16 18.75 -41.83
N THR A 397 7.82 18.67 -41.71
CA THR A 397 7.10 19.11 -40.51
C THR A 397 6.09 18.08 -40.02
N MET A 398 5.73 18.15 -38.73
CA MET A 398 4.66 17.33 -38.15
C MET A 398 3.29 17.61 -38.79
N GLU A 399 3.07 18.85 -39.22
CA GLU A 399 1.84 19.23 -39.93
C GLU A 399 1.72 18.51 -41.28
N ASP A 400 2.81 18.37 -42.03
CA ASP A 400 2.82 17.60 -43.28
C ASP A 400 2.54 16.12 -43.04
N TYR A 401 3.18 15.52 -42.02
CA TYR A 401 2.92 14.14 -41.61
C TYR A 401 1.44 13.92 -41.27
N ILE A 402 0.84 14.82 -40.50
CA ILE A 402 -0.57 14.73 -40.11
C ILE A 402 -1.49 14.86 -41.34
N ASN A 403 -1.27 15.86 -42.19
CA ASN A 403 -2.15 16.15 -43.32
C ASN A 403 -2.06 15.09 -44.43
N GLU A 404 -0.86 14.57 -44.72
CA GLU A 404 -0.62 13.63 -45.82
C GLU A 404 -0.85 12.17 -45.42
N LEU A 405 -0.43 11.77 -44.23
CA LEU A 405 -0.47 10.36 -43.81
C LEU A 405 -1.67 10.03 -42.92
N ILE A 406 -2.35 11.03 -42.34
CA ILE A 406 -3.42 10.83 -41.36
C ILE A 406 -4.72 11.54 -41.74
N PRO A 407 -5.44 11.11 -42.80
CA PRO A 407 -6.60 11.85 -43.32
C PRO A 407 -7.70 12.13 -42.29
N ILE A 408 -7.88 11.23 -41.31
CA ILE A 408 -8.88 11.33 -40.24
C ILE A 408 -8.53 12.36 -39.17
N LEU A 409 -7.27 12.77 -39.04
CA LEU A 409 -6.81 13.75 -38.08
C LEU A 409 -6.72 15.12 -38.75
N LYS A 410 -7.40 16.13 -38.20
CA LYS A 410 -7.35 17.50 -38.69
C LYS A 410 -6.79 18.46 -37.67
N ILE A 411 -6.02 19.41 -38.19
CA ILE A 411 -5.56 20.59 -37.49
C ILE A 411 -6.59 21.70 -37.73
N LYS A 412 -7.14 22.26 -36.66
CA LYS A 412 -8.10 23.35 -36.70
C LYS A 412 -7.55 24.54 -35.93
N LYS A 413 -7.90 25.75 -36.37
CA LYS A 413 -7.50 27.01 -35.74
C LYS A 413 -8.75 27.74 -35.26
N SER A 414 -8.73 28.23 -34.03
CA SER A 414 -9.78 29.04 -33.42
C SER A 414 -9.16 30.30 -32.79
N GLN A 415 -9.99 31.24 -32.32
CA GLN A 415 -9.54 32.44 -31.60
C GLN A 415 -8.70 32.10 -30.36
N GLY A 416 -8.88 30.90 -29.78
CA GLY A 416 -8.12 30.39 -28.63
C GLY A 416 -6.90 29.52 -28.98
N GLY A 417 -6.47 29.46 -30.25
CA GLY A 417 -5.28 28.71 -30.68
C GLY A 417 -5.58 27.49 -31.55
N THR A 418 -4.54 26.67 -31.76
CA THR A 418 -4.60 25.47 -32.60
C THR A 418 -5.11 24.26 -31.80
N TYR A 419 -6.00 23.46 -32.39
CA TYR A 419 -6.48 22.22 -31.80
C TYR A 419 -6.59 21.06 -32.80
N PHE A 420 -6.46 19.83 -32.30
CA PHE A 420 -6.66 18.62 -33.09
C PHE A 420 -8.11 18.14 -33.04
N ARG A 421 -8.56 17.51 -34.12
CA ARG A 421 -9.85 16.83 -34.19
C ARG A 421 -9.75 15.56 -35.01
N ILE A 422 -10.33 14.48 -34.49
CA ILE A 422 -10.42 13.20 -35.19
C ILE A 422 -11.81 13.09 -35.80
N PHE A 423 -11.89 12.85 -37.11
CA PHE A 423 -13.14 12.56 -37.78
C PHE A 423 -13.60 11.11 -37.51
N SER A 424 -14.89 10.98 -37.22
CA SER A 424 -15.57 9.71 -36.98
C SER A 424 -17.07 9.86 -37.27
N THR A 425 -17.79 8.74 -37.33
CA THR A 425 -19.25 8.72 -37.43
C THR A 425 -19.95 8.98 -36.09
N GLU A 426 -19.22 8.86 -34.98
CA GLU A 426 -19.75 9.06 -33.63
C GLU A 426 -19.88 10.55 -33.28
N SER A 427 -21.05 10.95 -32.78
CA SER A 427 -21.37 12.35 -32.48
C SER A 427 -20.54 12.95 -31.34
N GLU A 428 -20.11 12.12 -30.39
CA GLU A 428 -19.34 12.48 -29.21
C GLU A 428 -17.94 12.94 -29.59
N MET A 429 -17.39 12.42 -30.70
CA MET A 429 -16.14 12.88 -31.28
C MET A 429 -16.24 14.35 -31.73
N GLU A 430 -17.47 14.82 -31.96
CA GLU A 430 -17.70 16.21 -32.29
C GLU A 430 -17.73 17.14 -31.07
N ILE A 431 -18.12 16.62 -29.92
CA ILE A 431 -18.33 17.37 -28.69
C ILE A 431 -17.03 17.45 -27.88
N TYR A 432 -16.31 16.33 -27.77
CA TYR A 432 -15.14 16.23 -26.90
C TYR A 432 -13.83 16.41 -27.68
N LYS A 433 -12.83 17.03 -27.02
CA LYS A 433 -11.47 17.15 -27.58
C LYS A 433 -10.75 15.79 -27.49
N PRO A 434 -9.86 15.46 -28.45
CA PRO A 434 -9.05 14.25 -28.33
C PRO A 434 -8.03 14.37 -27.20
N LEU A 435 -7.70 13.25 -26.56
CA LEU A 435 -6.57 13.15 -25.65
C LEU A 435 -5.28 13.08 -26.45
N VAL A 436 -4.36 14.02 -26.24
CA VAL A 436 -3.07 14.07 -26.92
C VAL A 436 -1.98 13.66 -25.94
N LEU A 437 -1.25 12.59 -26.28
CA LEU A 437 -0.18 12.04 -25.46
C LEU A 437 1.15 12.09 -26.21
N LEU A 438 2.24 12.39 -25.51
CA LEU A 438 3.61 12.19 -25.96
C LEU A 438 4.34 11.30 -24.95
N ASP A 439 4.77 10.12 -25.38
CA ASP A 439 5.31 9.06 -24.50
C ASP A 439 4.41 8.81 -23.26
N LEU A 440 3.08 8.81 -23.51
CA LEU A 440 2.00 8.66 -22.51
C LEU A 440 1.84 9.81 -21.51
N VAL A 441 2.52 10.95 -21.70
CA VAL A 441 2.27 12.18 -20.95
C VAL A 441 1.29 13.06 -21.71
N ALA A 442 0.25 13.56 -21.01
CA ALA A 442 -0.74 14.46 -21.62
C ALA A 442 -0.14 15.82 -22.00
N ILE A 443 -0.40 16.24 -23.24
CA ILE A 443 0.05 17.51 -23.80
C ILE A 443 -1.17 18.34 -24.20
N ASP A 444 -1.47 19.38 -23.43
CA ASP A 444 -2.70 20.17 -23.62
C ASP A 444 -2.58 21.24 -24.71
N ASN A 445 -1.35 21.58 -25.13
CA ASN A 445 -1.10 22.55 -26.19
C ASN A 445 -0.61 21.85 -27.48
N PRO A 446 -1.51 21.66 -28.47
CA PRO A 446 -1.19 21.06 -29.77
C PRO A 446 -0.07 21.74 -30.55
N GLU A 447 0.16 23.04 -30.35
CA GLU A 447 1.24 23.76 -31.03
C GLU A 447 2.62 23.23 -30.62
N LYS A 448 2.76 22.77 -29.36
CA LYS A 448 3.99 22.12 -28.91
C LYS A 448 4.26 20.83 -29.68
N ILE A 449 3.22 20.07 -30.04
CA ILE A 449 3.35 18.85 -30.85
C ILE A 449 3.74 19.19 -32.29
N LEU A 450 3.15 20.23 -32.88
CA LEU A 450 3.45 20.65 -34.25
C LEU A 450 4.88 21.16 -34.43
N LEU A 451 5.49 21.66 -33.35
CA LEU A 451 6.89 22.11 -33.31
C LEU A 451 7.91 20.99 -33.12
N LEU A 452 7.47 19.74 -32.85
CA LEU A 452 8.40 18.63 -32.68
C LEU A 452 9.13 18.31 -33.99
N PRO A 453 10.42 17.97 -33.95
CA PRO A 453 11.13 17.56 -35.15
C PRO A 453 10.69 16.14 -35.55
N PRO A 454 10.17 15.90 -36.77
CA PRO A 454 9.63 14.58 -37.15
C PRO A 454 10.62 13.42 -37.00
N ASN A 455 11.92 13.68 -37.19
CA ASN A 455 12.98 12.67 -37.03
C ASN A 455 13.13 12.13 -35.60
N SER A 456 12.59 12.83 -34.59
CA SER A 456 12.57 12.41 -33.19
C SER A 456 11.39 11.50 -32.86
N ILE A 457 10.39 11.42 -33.74
CA ILE A 457 9.17 10.65 -33.55
C ILE A 457 9.34 9.27 -34.16
N SER A 458 8.96 8.24 -33.41
CA SER A 458 8.98 6.84 -33.88
C SER A 458 7.67 6.50 -34.59
N HIS A 459 6.54 6.77 -33.95
CA HIS A 459 5.23 6.49 -34.49
C HIS A 459 4.13 7.29 -33.79
N ILE A 460 2.98 7.39 -34.47
CA ILE A 460 1.73 7.93 -33.93
C ILE A 460 0.67 6.82 -33.96
N GLU A 461 -0.08 6.72 -32.88
CA GLU A 461 -1.20 5.81 -32.70
C GLU A 461 -2.50 6.61 -32.49
N ILE A 462 -3.57 6.21 -33.16
CA ILE A 462 -4.86 6.90 -33.12
C ILE A 462 -5.99 5.95 -32.76
N VAL A 463 -6.81 6.41 -31.82
CA VAL A 463 -8.11 5.82 -31.48
C VAL A 463 -9.19 6.80 -31.90
N ASN A 464 -9.99 6.44 -32.91
CA ASN A 464 -11.05 7.28 -33.49
C ASN A 464 -12.46 6.93 -32.94
N ALA A 465 -12.53 6.59 -31.66
CA ALA A 465 -13.76 6.34 -30.93
C ALA A 465 -13.77 7.14 -29.62
N PRO A 466 -14.94 7.52 -29.10
CA PRO A 466 -15.05 8.18 -27.80
C PRO A 466 -14.37 7.33 -26.72
N TYR A 467 -13.53 7.96 -25.91
CA TYR A 467 -12.76 7.26 -24.90
C TYR A 467 -13.01 7.86 -23.52
N ILE A 468 -13.40 7.03 -22.56
CA ILE A 468 -13.67 7.44 -21.18
C ILE A 468 -12.53 6.96 -20.29
N LYS A 469 -11.91 7.90 -19.56
CA LYS A 469 -10.88 7.59 -18.57
C LYS A 469 -11.12 8.40 -17.30
N GLY A 470 -11.44 7.70 -16.21
CA GLY A 470 -11.93 8.33 -14.99
C GLY A 470 -13.24 9.07 -15.27
N ASP A 471 -13.32 10.32 -14.83
CA ASP A 471 -14.50 11.19 -15.00
C ASP A 471 -14.44 12.04 -16.29
N ASN A 472 -13.49 11.74 -17.19
CA ASN A 472 -13.24 12.51 -18.40
C ASN A 472 -13.56 11.71 -19.66
N THR A 473 -14.26 12.35 -20.59
CA THR A 473 -14.57 11.83 -21.92
C THR A 473 -13.75 12.57 -22.96
N TYR A 474 -13.10 11.82 -23.85
CA TYR A 474 -12.27 12.31 -24.92
C TYR A 474 -12.84 11.93 -26.28
N GLY A 475 -12.73 12.84 -27.25
CA GLY A 475 -13.07 12.60 -28.66
C GLY A 475 -11.96 11.86 -29.37
N GLY A 476 -11.59 10.68 -28.86
CA GLY A 476 -10.49 9.85 -29.34
C GLY A 476 -9.15 10.11 -28.65
N ILE A 477 -8.14 9.38 -29.08
CA ILE A 477 -6.77 9.45 -28.55
C ILE A 477 -5.79 9.64 -29.71
N ILE A 478 -4.82 10.52 -29.51
CA ILE A 478 -3.64 10.72 -30.36
C ILE A 478 -2.44 10.46 -29.46
N SER A 479 -1.81 9.30 -29.61
CA SER A 479 -0.64 8.91 -28.81
C SER A 479 0.60 8.92 -29.68
N ILE A 480 1.58 9.76 -29.31
CA ILE A 480 2.80 10.02 -30.06
C ILE A 480 3.96 9.42 -29.26
N PHE A 481 4.82 8.64 -29.91
CA PHE A 481 5.94 7.99 -29.25
C PHE A 481 7.26 8.49 -29.82
N SER A 482 8.14 9.01 -28.98
CA SER A 482 9.48 9.43 -29.39
C SER A 482 10.41 8.24 -29.60
N LYS A 483 11.44 8.40 -30.43
CA LYS A 483 12.43 7.33 -30.70
C LYS A 483 13.27 6.99 -29.47
N LYS A 484 13.53 7.98 -28.61
CA LYS A 484 14.40 7.85 -27.44
C LYS A 484 13.63 7.63 -26.14
N GLY A 485 12.30 7.79 -26.14
CA GLY A 485 11.51 7.80 -24.91
C GLY A 485 11.81 9.01 -24.00
N ASP A 486 12.31 10.10 -24.58
CA ASP A 486 12.74 11.33 -23.89
C ASP A 486 11.78 12.51 -24.15
N PHE A 487 10.51 12.20 -24.42
CA PHE A 487 9.47 13.18 -24.75
C PHE A 487 9.85 14.06 -25.95
N ALA A 488 10.67 13.54 -26.87
CA ALA A 488 11.17 14.26 -28.03
C ALA A 488 11.81 15.64 -27.69
N GLY A 489 12.35 15.79 -26.48
CA GLY A 489 12.96 17.04 -26.00
C GLY A 489 11.99 18.19 -25.73
N ILE A 490 10.69 17.91 -25.59
CA ILE A 490 9.68 18.95 -25.34
C ILE A 490 9.77 19.50 -23.91
N ASN A 491 9.38 20.77 -23.73
CA ASN A 491 9.08 21.30 -22.41
C ASN A 491 7.71 20.79 -21.93
N LEU A 492 7.73 19.91 -20.93
CA LEU A 492 6.55 19.37 -20.26
C LEU A 492 5.68 20.49 -19.60
N PRO A 493 4.42 20.20 -19.23
CA PRO A 493 3.56 21.15 -18.54
C PRO A 493 4.24 21.73 -17.29
N SER A 494 4.10 23.05 -17.06
CA SER A 494 4.79 23.72 -15.96
C SER A 494 4.28 23.35 -14.56
N SER A 495 3.09 22.76 -14.48
CA SER A 495 2.52 22.17 -13.26
C SER A 495 3.00 20.74 -13.01
N GLY A 496 3.76 20.17 -13.96
CA GLY A 496 4.22 18.79 -13.95
C GLY A 496 5.19 18.46 -12.83
N ILE A 497 4.99 17.32 -12.18
CA ILE A 497 5.85 16.79 -11.13
C ILE A 497 6.16 15.32 -11.42
N PHE A 498 7.44 14.96 -11.36
CA PHE A 498 7.88 13.56 -11.31
C PHE A 498 8.02 13.13 -9.85
N LEU A 499 7.58 11.91 -9.55
CA LEU A 499 7.81 11.31 -8.24
C LEU A 499 7.98 9.79 -8.32
N ASP A 500 8.78 9.27 -7.39
CA ASP A 500 8.93 7.85 -7.15
C ASP A 500 7.78 7.40 -6.25
N PHE A 501 6.83 6.65 -6.81
CA PHE A 501 5.66 6.19 -6.08
C PHE A 501 5.80 4.75 -5.60
N ASN A 502 5.63 4.53 -4.31
CA ASN A 502 5.64 3.20 -3.70
C ASN A 502 4.28 2.53 -3.92
N PHE A 503 4.20 1.56 -4.84
CA PHE A 503 3.03 0.70 -5.02
C PHE A 503 3.00 -0.42 -3.95
N LEU A 504 2.38 -1.56 -4.25
CA LEU A 504 2.32 -2.69 -3.33
C LEU A 504 3.72 -3.30 -3.14
N SER A 505 3.99 -3.75 -1.92
CA SER A 505 5.20 -4.50 -1.62
C SER A 505 5.09 -5.90 -2.21
N ASN A 506 6.20 -6.46 -2.67
CA ASN A 506 6.23 -7.85 -3.15
C ASN A 506 6.03 -8.82 -1.98
N CYS A 507 4.87 -9.48 -1.93
CA CYS A 507 4.64 -10.61 -1.04
C CYS A 507 5.08 -11.90 -1.75
N THR A 508 6.39 -12.12 -1.93
CA THR A 508 6.82 -13.45 -2.40
C THR A 508 6.60 -14.45 -1.25
N ASN A 509 5.44 -15.11 -1.27
CA ASN A 509 5.15 -16.28 -0.46
C ASN A 509 6.12 -17.40 -0.85
N ASN A 510 7.33 -17.40 -0.28
CA ASN A 510 8.14 -18.62 -0.24
C ASN A 510 7.56 -19.56 0.83
N THR A 511 6.31 -20.00 0.64
CA THR A 511 5.64 -21.01 1.46
C THR A 511 5.95 -22.44 1.01
N LEU A 512 6.70 -22.61 -0.07
CA LEU A 512 7.28 -23.91 -0.39
C LEU A 512 8.60 -24.04 0.38
N PRO A 513 8.80 -25.12 1.18
CA PRO A 513 10.13 -25.45 1.67
C PRO A 513 11.00 -25.62 0.44
N GLN A 514 11.86 -24.64 0.16
CA GLN A 514 12.88 -24.79 -0.86
C GLN A 514 13.66 -26.02 -0.43
N THR A 515 13.57 -27.10 -1.20
CA THR A 515 14.43 -28.27 -1.00
C THR A 515 15.84 -27.77 -1.24
N LEU A 516 16.50 -27.37 -0.14
CA LEU A 516 17.87 -26.90 -0.20
C LEU A 516 18.69 -28.01 -0.84
N ALA A 517 19.45 -27.65 -1.88
CA ALA A 517 20.31 -28.61 -2.56
C ALA A 517 21.18 -29.32 -1.51
N LYS A 518 21.48 -30.61 -1.71
CA LYS A 518 22.26 -31.41 -0.76
C LYS A 518 23.60 -30.77 -0.37
N ASN A 519 24.16 -29.92 -1.25
CA ASN A 519 25.44 -29.25 -1.09
C ASN A 519 25.36 -27.82 -0.51
N GLN A 520 24.16 -27.35 -0.15
CA GLN A 520 23.97 -26.04 0.48
C GLN A 520 23.61 -26.23 1.96
N PRO A 521 24.24 -25.49 2.90
CA PRO A 521 23.87 -25.55 4.31
C PRO A 521 22.45 -25.02 4.53
N ASP A 522 21.68 -25.68 5.40
CA ASP A 522 20.39 -25.21 5.89
C ASP A 522 20.58 -24.45 7.20
N ILE A 523 20.60 -23.13 7.08
CA ILE A 523 20.93 -22.17 8.14
C ILE A 523 19.81 -21.13 8.26
N ARG A 524 18.57 -21.56 8.03
CA ARG A 524 17.40 -20.71 8.16
C ARG A 524 17.22 -20.30 9.62
N ASN A 525 17.13 -18.99 9.87
CA ASN A 525 16.83 -18.44 11.19
C ASN A 525 15.35 -18.59 11.57
N THR A 526 14.48 -18.66 10.57
CA THR A 526 13.08 -19.06 10.70
C THR A 526 12.90 -20.36 9.93
N LEU A 527 12.81 -21.49 10.65
CA LEU A 527 12.71 -22.81 10.03
C LEU A 527 11.39 -22.96 9.27
N TYR A 528 10.34 -22.35 9.80
CA TYR A 528 9.02 -22.42 9.19
C TYR A 528 8.12 -21.28 9.66
N TRP A 529 7.31 -20.75 8.74
CA TRP A 529 6.31 -19.71 8.99
C TRP A 529 5.05 -20.01 8.19
N ILE A 530 3.91 -20.07 8.88
CA ILE A 530 2.58 -20.13 8.27
C ILE A 530 1.81 -18.90 8.76
N PRO A 531 1.45 -17.96 7.87
CA PRO A 531 0.76 -16.74 8.26
C PRO A 531 -0.74 -16.96 8.53
N LYS A 532 -1.32 -18.08 8.06
CA LYS A 532 -2.71 -18.47 8.32
C LYS A 532 -2.86 -19.99 8.27
N ILE A 533 -3.33 -20.59 9.37
CA ILE A 533 -3.66 -22.01 9.46
C ILE A 533 -5.15 -22.19 9.20
N ASN A 534 -5.48 -23.08 8.27
CA ASN A 534 -6.85 -23.56 8.06
C ASN A 534 -6.91 -25.03 8.51
N PHE A 535 -7.81 -25.32 9.45
CA PHE A 535 -8.05 -26.68 9.95
C PHE A 535 -8.84 -27.54 8.94
N ASN A 536 -8.70 -28.86 9.06
CA ASN A 536 -9.54 -29.80 8.33
C ASN A 536 -10.91 -29.96 9.01
N SER A 537 -11.79 -30.79 8.42
CA SER A 537 -13.14 -31.09 8.94
C SER A 537 -13.16 -31.69 10.35
N ASN A 538 -12.03 -32.20 10.84
CA ASN A 538 -11.89 -32.83 12.15
C ASN A 538 -11.26 -31.87 13.18
N ASN A 539 -11.23 -30.55 12.89
CA ASN A 539 -10.58 -29.52 13.71
C ASN A 539 -9.10 -29.85 14.01
N SER A 540 -8.43 -30.52 13.08
CA SER A 540 -7.02 -30.91 13.21
C SER A 540 -6.22 -30.42 12.00
N LYS A 541 -4.92 -30.21 12.21
CA LYS A 541 -3.99 -29.86 11.15
C LYS A 541 -2.64 -30.49 11.43
N GLU A 542 -2.17 -31.28 10.48
CA GLU A 542 -0.81 -31.78 10.46
C GLU A 542 0.08 -30.85 9.62
N ILE A 543 1.24 -30.51 10.17
CA ILE A 543 2.22 -29.63 9.55
C ILE A 543 3.58 -30.31 9.67
N SER A 544 4.32 -30.38 8.56
CA SER A 544 5.67 -30.96 8.54
C SER A 544 6.68 -29.95 8.01
N PHE A 545 7.85 -29.90 8.65
CA PHE A 545 8.98 -29.06 8.25
C PHE A 545 10.31 -29.75 8.57
N THR A 546 11.41 -29.28 7.99
CA THR A 546 12.75 -29.85 8.18
C THR A 546 13.58 -28.99 9.14
N THR A 547 14.35 -29.63 10.04
CA THR A 547 15.28 -28.95 10.95
C THR A 547 16.49 -28.36 10.22
N SER A 548 17.10 -27.31 10.80
CA SER A 548 18.34 -26.70 10.28
C SER A 548 19.58 -27.55 10.63
N ASP A 549 20.68 -27.31 9.91
CA ASP A 549 22.03 -27.78 10.26
C ASP A 549 22.58 -27.14 11.55
N THR A 550 21.95 -26.08 12.06
CA THR A 550 22.37 -25.38 13.28
C THR A 550 21.80 -26.09 14.52
N PRO A 551 22.64 -26.74 15.36
CA PRO A 551 22.16 -27.38 16.58
C PRO A 551 21.71 -26.35 17.61
N GLY A 552 20.72 -26.71 18.42
CA GLY A 552 20.19 -25.83 19.46
C GLY A 552 18.76 -26.14 19.86
N LYS A 553 18.23 -25.34 20.79
CA LYS A 553 16.82 -25.39 21.18
C LYS A 553 15.99 -24.51 20.26
N TYR A 554 14.91 -25.07 19.75
CA TYR A 554 13.94 -24.41 18.92
C TYR A 554 12.59 -24.42 19.61
N ILE A 555 11.76 -23.46 19.23
CA ILE A 555 10.41 -23.31 19.75
C ILE A 555 9.42 -23.19 18.59
N ILE A 556 8.35 -23.96 18.69
CA ILE A 556 7.16 -23.82 17.86
C ILE A 556 6.24 -22.89 18.60
N VAL A 557 5.88 -21.77 17.97
CA VAL A 557 5.02 -20.76 18.55
C VAL A 557 3.80 -20.60 17.67
N LEU A 558 2.67 -20.95 18.24
CA LEU A 558 1.35 -20.77 17.66
C LEU A 558 0.74 -19.50 18.26
N LYS A 559 0.45 -18.51 17.44
CA LYS A 559 -0.20 -17.27 17.89
C LYS A 559 -1.55 -17.13 17.23
N GLY A 560 -2.58 -16.97 18.06
CA GLY A 560 -3.95 -16.74 17.64
C GLY A 560 -4.37 -15.29 17.88
N ILE A 561 -5.21 -14.74 17.01
CA ILE A 561 -5.88 -13.47 17.23
C ILE A 561 -7.36 -13.77 17.45
N THR A 562 -7.86 -13.40 18.61
CA THR A 562 -9.27 -13.62 18.97
C THR A 562 -10.20 -12.64 18.25
N ASN A 563 -11.50 -12.92 18.25
CA ASN A 563 -12.55 -12.02 17.73
C ASN A 563 -12.63 -10.64 18.42
N LYS A 564 -11.94 -10.48 19.56
CA LYS A 564 -11.75 -9.22 20.30
C LYS A 564 -10.42 -8.52 19.97
N GLY A 565 -9.59 -9.08 19.09
CA GLY A 565 -8.26 -8.55 18.76
C GLY A 565 -7.18 -8.89 19.79
N LYS A 566 -7.46 -9.68 20.83
CA LYS A 566 -6.46 -10.15 21.80
C LYS A 566 -5.60 -11.26 21.19
N ILE A 567 -4.29 -11.19 21.40
CA ILE A 567 -3.34 -12.24 20.99
C ILE A 567 -3.28 -13.33 22.08
N ILE A 568 -3.40 -14.58 21.68
CA ILE A 568 -3.15 -15.78 22.50
C ILE A 568 -1.93 -16.52 21.97
N THR A 569 -1.14 -17.14 22.83
CA THR A 569 0.14 -17.75 22.44
C THR A 569 0.31 -19.13 23.05
N PHE A 570 0.65 -20.11 22.21
CA PHE A 570 0.98 -21.48 22.62
C PHE A 570 2.39 -21.80 22.17
N LYS A 571 3.15 -22.50 23.02
CA LYS A 571 4.56 -22.75 22.80
C LYS A 571 4.89 -24.22 23.04
N LYS A 572 5.74 -24.79 22.18
CA LYS A 572 6.30 -26.13 22.35
C LYS A 572 7.77 -26.14 21.90
N SER A 573 8.69 -26.47 22.80
CA SER A 573 10.12 -26.53 22.49
C SER A 573 10.56 -27.93 22.08
N PHE A 574 11.59 -28.01 21.23
CA PHE A 574 12.31 -29.22 20.85
C PHE A 574 13.80 -28.92 20.64
N THR A 575 14.63 -29.95 20.59
CA THR A 575 16.09 -29.81 20.41
C THR A 575 16.55 -30.40 19.10
N VAL A 576 17.42 -29.68 18.40
CA VAL A 576 18.17 -30.18 17.24
C VAL A 576 19.60 -30.50 17.68
N THR A 577 20.02 -31.73 17.42
CA THR A 577 21.36 -32.24 17.74
C THR A 577 22.25 -32.22 16.50
N SER A 578 23.56 -32.07 16.70
CA SER A 578 24.53 -32.19 15.61
C SER A 578 24.51 -33.60 15.04
N PHE A 579 24.91 -33.75 13.76
CA PHE A 579 25.16 -35.07 13.19
C PHE A 579 26.07 -35.88 14.12
N ARG A 580 25.62 -37.08 14.48
CA ARG A 580 26.47 -38.08 15.13
C ARG A 580 27.39 -38.74 14.12
#